data_AF-A0A2N2AKN4-F1
#
_entry.id   AF-A0A2N2AKN4-F1
#
_cell.length_a   1.000
_cell.length_b   1.000
_cell.length_c   1.000
_cell.angle_alpha   90.00
_cell.angle_beta   90.00
_cell.angle_gamma   90.00
#
_symmetry.space_group_name_H-M   'P 1'
#
loop_
_entity.id
_entity.type
_entity.pdbx_description
1 polymer ?
#
loop_
_entity_poly.entity_id
_entity_poly.type
_entity_poly.pdbx_seq_one_letter_code
_entity_poly.pdbx_strand_id
1 'polypeptide(L)' 'MDISGAVQEVKKDLESTFGNTLASSIIAIARTKANAPLIGMSKQNFCDLVDSICGDNRVQSMLGAAGSKERSSKWKKFVD' A
#
# COMPACT_ATOMS: atom_id res chain seq x y z
N MET A 1 2.04 -12.97 -8.96
CA MET A 1 3.29 -12.23 -8.64
C MET A 1 3.64 -12.55 -7.20
N ASP A 2 4.92 -12.62 -6.82
CA ASP A 2 5.27 -12.79 -5.40
C ASP A 2 4.90 -11.54 -4.59
N ILE A 3 4.61 -11.70 -3.29
CA ILE A 3 4.21 -10.59 -2.41
C ILE A 3 5.29 -9.51 -2.34
N SER A 4 6.57 -9.90 -2.36
CA SER A 4 7.69 -8.96 -2.40
C SER A 4 7.66 -8.09 -3.65
N GLY A 5 7.32 -8.70 -4.80
CA GLY A 5 7.11 -7.98 -6.06
C GLY A 5 5.91 -7.04 -6.00
N ALA A 6 4.80 -7.49 -5.42
CA ALA A 6 3.60 -6.67 -5.25
C ALA A 6 3.85 -5.45 -4.37
N VAL A 7 4.62 -5.59 -3.27
CA VAL A 7 5.01 -4.48 -2.40
C VAL A 7 5.89 -3.46 -3.14
N GLN A 8 6.81 -3.92 -4.00
CA GLN A 8 7.63 -3.03 -4.81
C GLN A 8 6.79 -2.21 -5.81
N GLU A 9 5.79 -2.83 -6.45
CA GLU A 9 4.92 -2.11 -7.38
C GLU A 9 4.01 -1.10 -6.67
N VAL A 10 3.47 -1.43 -5.49
CA VAL A 10 2.76 -0.47 -4.63
C VAL A 10 3.66 0.69 -4.26
N LYS A 11 4.91 0.40 -3.88
CA LYS A 11 5.90 1.42 -3.55
C LYS A 11 6.12 2.36 -4.75
N LYS A 12 6.42 1.83 -5.93
CA LYS A 12 6.64 2.66 -7.14
C LYS A 12 5.43 3.54 -7.49
N ASP A 13 4.22 3.00 -7.40
CA ASP A 13 2.98 3.76 -7.67
C ASP A 13 2.80 4.92 -6.67
N LEU A 14 3.09 4.66 -5.39
CA LEU A 14 3.10 5.69 -4.35
C LEU A 14 4.23 6.71 -4.58
N GLU A 15 5.44 6.28 -4.94
CA GLU A 15 6.58 7.16 -5.22
C GLU A 15 6.26 8.09 -6.40
N SER A 16 5.60 7.59 -7.44
CA SER A 16 5.17 8.41 -8.59
C SER A 16 4.08 9.41 -8.25
N THR A 17 3.28 9.16 -7.19
CA THR A 17 2.16 10.04 -6.81
C THR A 17 2.56 11.06 -5.75
N PHE A 18 3.28 10.62 -4.72
CA PHE A 18 3.58 11.39 -3.51
C PHE A 18 5.06 11.79 -3.40
N GLY A 19 5.93 11.23 -4.25
CA GLY A 19 7.38 11.33 -4.10
C GLY A 19 7.95 10.31 -3.11
N ASN A 20 9.24 10.01 -3.25
CA ASN A 20 9.94 8.94 -2.51
C ASN A 20 9.78 9.06 -0.98
N THR A 21 10.01 10.25 -0.42
CA THR A 21 9.98 10.48 1.02
C THR A 21 8.60 10.23 1.64
N LEU A 22 7.54 10.74 1.00
CA LEU A 22 6.18 10.56 1.49
C LEU A 22 5.69 9.13 1.28
N ALA A 23 5.96 8.52 0.13
CA ALA A 23 5.65 7.13 -0.15
C ALA A 23 6.27 6.19 0.90
N SER A 24 7.56 6.36 1.19
CA SER A 24 8.26 5.59 2.22
C SER A 24 7.64 5.76 3.61
N SER A 25 7.21 6.98 3.95
CA SER A 25 6.56 7.29 5.23
C SER A 25 5.15 6.67 5.33
N ILE A 26 4.37 6.69 4.24
CA ILE A 26 3.04 6.08 4.17
C ILE A 26 3.16 4.57 4.37
N ILE A 27 4.08 3.92 3.65
CA ILE A 27 4.30 2.47 3.74
C ILE A 27 4.77 2.10 5.14
N ALA A 28 5.72 2.84 5.73
CA ALA A 28 6.22 2.55 7.08
C ALA A 28 5.08 2.58 8.12
N ILE A 29 4.26 3.63 8.11
CA ILE A 29 3.13 3.77 9.04
C ILE A 29 2.06 2.69 8.79
N ALA A 30 1.73 2.43 7.53
CA ALA A 30 0.75 1.42 7.17
C ALA A 30 1.21 0.01 7.57
N ARG A 31 2.50 -0.30 7.43
CA ARG A 31 3.08 -1.58 7.88
C ARG A 31 2.99 -1.76 9.39
N THR A 32 3.26 -0.71 10.16
CA THR A 32 3.09 -0.74 11.62
C THR A 32 1.65 -0.96 12.01
N LYS A 33 0.69 -0.28 11.35
CA LYS A 33 -0.75 -0.45 11.61
C LYS A 33 -1.27 -1.84 11.23
N ALA A 34 -0.88 -2.33 10.06
CA ALA A 34 -1.30 -3.64 9.54
C ALA A 34 -0.54 -4.82 10.16
N ASN A 35 0.42 -4.55 11.06
CA ASN A 35 1.35 -5.56 11.60
C ASN A 35 1.99 -6.42 10.48
N ALA A 36 2.34 -5.80 9.35
CA ALA A 36 2.77 -6.51 8.15
C ALA A 36 4.31 -6.72 8.14
N PRO A 37 4.80 -7.97 8.33
CA PRO A 37 6.24 -8.27 8.35
C PRO A 37 6.85 -8.09 6.95
N LEU A 38 8.14 -7.72 6.86
CA LEU A 38 8.86 -7.61 5.57
C LEU A 38 9.11 -8.97 4.93
N ILE A 39 9.32 -10.00 5.76
CA ILE A 39 9.72 -11.33 5.34
C ILE A 39 8.59 -12.29 5.73
N GLY A 40 8.20 -13.18 4.81
CA GLY A 40 7.10 -14.11 5.05
C GLY A 40 5.72 -13.44 5.12
N MET A 41 5.58 -12.25 4.52
CA MET A 41 4.29 -11.56 4.42
C MET A 41 3.29 -12.48 3.70
N SER A 42 2.15 -12.75 4.33
CA SER A 42 1.06 -13.53 3.73
C SER A 42 0.14 -12.65 2.88
N LYS A 43 -0.68 -13.26 2.00
CA LYS A 43 -1.67 -12.54 1.17
C LYS A 43 -2.57 -11.63 2.01
N GLN A 44 -2.98 -12.12 3.18
CA GLN A 44 -3.76 -11.34 4.15
C GLN A 44 -3.01 -10.09 4.62
N ASN A 45 -1.78 -10.24 5.12
CA ASN A 45 -0.95 -9.12 5.59
C ASN A 45 -0.70 -8.08 4.48
N PHE A 46 -0.57 -8.51 3.23
CA PHE A 46 -0.48 -7.60 2.09
C PHE A 46 -1.80 -6.84 1.85
N CYS A 47 -2.94 -7.53 1.89
CA CYS A 47 -4.25 -6.89 1.79
C CYS A 47 -4.47 -5.87 2.92
N ASP A 48 -4.10 -6.19 4.15
CA ASP A 48 -4.18 -5.30 5.31
C ASP A 48 -3.22 -4.10 5.18
N LEU A 49 -2.03 -4.31 4.63
CA LEU A 49 -1.08 -3.24 4.31
C LEU A 49 -1.69 -2.28 3.28
N VAL A 50 -2.22 -2.80 2.18
CA VAL A 50 -2.87 -2.00 1.12
C VAL A 50 -4.05 -1.22 1.70
N ASP A 51 -4.87 -1.85 2.53
CA ASP A 51 -5.99 -1.17 3.19
C ASP A 51 -5.51 -0.04 4.11
N SER A 52 -4.46 -0.30 4.90
CA SER A 52 -3.84 0.69 5.79
C SER A 52 -3.20 1.85 5.03
N ILE A 53 -2.61 1.61 3.86
CA ILE A 53 -2.09 2.66 2.96
C ILE A 53 -3.24 3.52 2.46
N CYS A 54 -4.29 2.89 1.93
CA CYS A 54 -5.45 3.59 1.39
C CYS A 54 -6.24 4.33 2.48
N GLY A 55 -6.23 3.85 3.72
CA GLY A 55 -6.81 4.51 4.88
C GLY A 55 -5.94 5.62 5.49
N ASP A 56 -4.73 5.88 4.96
CA ASP A 56 -3.89 6.97 5.43
C ASP A 56 -4.50 8.33 5.05
N ASN A 57 -4.57 9.25 6.01
CA ASN A 57 -5.18 10.58 5.80
C ASN A 57 -4.55 11.34 4.64
N ARG A 58 -3.25 11.19 4.37
CA ARG A 58 -2.57 11.85 3.26
C ARG A 58 -2.99 11.25 1.93
N VAL A 59 -3.15 9.94 1.88
CA VAL A 59 -3.63 9.22 0.69
C VAL A 59 -5.09 9.59 0.40
N GLN A 60 -5.95 9.56 1.41
CA GLN A 60 -7.35 10.00 1.31
C GLN A 60 -7.46 11.47 0.89
N SER A 61 -6.63 12.36 1.46
CA SER A 61 -6.65 13.78 1.12
C SER A 61 -6.22 14.06 -0.31
N MET A 62 -5.33 13.25 -0.89
CA MET A 62 -4.79 13.49 -2.24
C MET A 62 -5.58 12.76 -3.33
N LEU A 63 -6.02 11.53 -3.07
CA LEU A 63 -6.72 10.69 -4.05
C LEU A 63 -8.25 10.69 -3.88
N GLY A 64 -8.74 11.17 -2.74
CA GLY A 64 -10.13 10.99 -2.33
C GLY A 64 -10.46 9.54 -2.01
N ALA A 65 -11.68 9.32 -1.51
CA ALA A 65 -12.19 7.99 -1.17
C ALA A 65 -12.29 7.07 -2.40
N ALA A 66 -12.70 7.62 -3.55
CA ALA A 66 -12.85 6.87 -4.79
C ALA A 66 -11.50 6.39 -5.35
N GLY A 67 -10.51 7.29 -5.47
CA GLY A 67 -9.18 6.94 -5.97
C GLY A 67 -8.44 5.98 -5.04
N SER A 68 -8.60 6.13 -3.73
CA SER A 68 -8.03 5.22 -2.74
C SER A 68 -8.62 3.80 -2.87
N LYS A 69 -9.94 3.69 -3.07
CA LYS A 69 -10.62 2.38 -3.25
C LYS A 69 -10.23 1.70 -4.56
N GLU A 70 -10.07 2.46 -5.63
CA GLU A 70 -9.61 1.95 -6.92
C GLU A 70 -8.18 1.39 -6.82
N ARG A 71 -7.26 2.14 -6.20
CA ARG A 71 -5.89 1.67 -5.95
C ARG A 71 -5.84 0.45 -5.05
N SER A 72 -6.64 0.43 -3.98
CA SER A 72 -6.76 -0.74 -3.10
C SER A 72 -7.15 -1.99 -3.89
N SER A 73 -8.16 -1.88 -4.75
CA SER A 73 -8.64 -3.00 -5.58
C SER A 73 -7.60 -3.42 -6.62
N LYS A 74 -6.90 -2.46 -7.24
CA LYS A 74 -5.82 -2.73 -8.21
C LYS A 74 -4.65 -3.47 -7.56
N TRP A 75 -4.20 -3.00 -6.39
CA TRP A 75 -3.04 -3.58 -5.72
C TRP A 75 -3.34 -4.94 -5.11
N LYS A 76 -4.54 -5.13 -4.53
CA LYS A 76 -4.97 -6.45 -4.01
C LYS A 76 -4.97 -7.54 -5.11
N LYS A 77 -5.18 -7.18 -6.39
CA LYS A 77 -5.07 -8.10 -7.54
C LYS A 77 -3.65 -8.56 -7.86
N PHE A 78 -2.60 -7.92 -7.35
CA PHE A 78 -1.22 -8.38 -7.60
C PHE A 78 -0.92 -9.72 -6.92
N VAL A 79 -1.59 -9.98 -5.82
CA VAL A 79 -1.45 -11.19 -5.00
C VAL A 79 -2.67 -12.10 -5.12
N ASP A 80 -3.60 -11.78 -6.03
CA ASP A 80 -4.80 -12.59 -6.21
C ASP A 80 -4.50 -13.96 -6.83
#